data_AF-A0A937XGR5-F1
#
_entry.id   AF-A0A937XGR5-F1
#
_cell.length_a   1.000
_cell.length_b   1.000
_cell.length_c   1.000
_cell.angle_alpha   90.00
_cell.angle_beta   90.00
_cell.angle_gamma   90.00
#
_symmetry.space_group_name_H-M   'P 1'
#
loop_
_entity.id
_entity.type
_entity.pdbx_description
1 polymer ?
#
loop_
_entity_poly.entity_id
_entity_poly.type
_entity_poly.pdbx_seq_one_letter_code
_entity_poly.pdbx_strand_id
1 'polypeptide(L)'
;MRNEDAREDSMKAGEKKSGRKGKGATRRVRREGPTKADIKSYLDLVALESQSRGVIRVLPGVKIRLQFSDKERRLILDDWTISMGLNEKQTKALDKAKRPELSMTLVDWEDFQGYVASASNHARDGSKLQRRADALSDRIQELLDRHTDE
;
A
#
# COMPACT_ATOMS: atom_id res chain seq x y z
N MET A 1 32.25 -71.36 33.79
CA MET A 1 31.07 -72.11 34.30
C MET A 1 29.88 -71.21 34.03
N ARG A 2 29.27 -71.30 32.84
CA ARG A 2 28.15 -72.21 32.45
C ARG A 2 26.91 -72.03 33.33
N ASN A 3 25.88 -71.49 32.71
CA ASN A 3 24.44 -71.82 32.78
C ASN A 3 23.95 -71.33 31.39
N GLU A 4 23.72 -72.14 30.36
CA GLU A 4 22.72 -73.24 30.21
C GLU A 4 21.36 -72.82 30.81
N ASP A 5 20.20 -72.94 30.17
CA ASP A 5 19.79 -73.20 28.80
C ASP A 5 18.27 -72.93 28.74
N ALA A 6 17.79 -72.56 27.55
CA ALA A 6 16.52 -72.91 26.90
C ALA A 6 15.16 -72.93 27.64
N ARG A 7 14.18 -72.24 27.01
CA ARG A 7 12.81 -72.68 26.61
C ARG A 7 12.08 -71.50 25.97
N GLU A 8 12.05 -71.36 24.65
CA GLU A 8 11.09 -71.92 23.67
C GLU A 8 9.60 -71.60 23.92
N ASP A 9 8.97 -71.07 22.85
CA ASP A 9 7.57 -71.17 22.46
C ASP A 9 6.48 -70.52 23.33
N SER A 10 5.37 -69.99 22.83
CA SER A 10 4.87 -69.72 21.49
C SER A 10 3.59 -68.87 21.66
N MET A 11 3.27 -68.11 20.62
CA MET A 11 1.92 -67.88 20.10
C MET A 11 0.79 -67.27 20.96
N LYS A 12 0.32 -66.13 20.40
CA LYS A 12 -1.06 -65.81 19.98
C LYS A 12 -1.98 -64.99 20.89
N ALA A 13 -2.42 -63.90 20.25
CA ALA A 13 -3.79 -63.32 20.20
C ALA A 13 -4.42 -62.95 21.55
N GLY A 14 -4.79 -61.71 21.83
CA GLY A 14 -5.25 -60.64 20.94
C GLY A 14 -6.59 -60.18 21.49
N GLU A 15 -6.73 -58.94 21.97
CA GLU A 15 -8.05 -58.35 22.12
C GLU A 15 -8.02 -56.83 22.10
N LYS A 16 -8.97 -56.28 21.34
CA LYS A 16 -9.17 -54.86 21.01
C LYS A 16 -9.96 -54.18 22.12
N LYS A 17 -9.62 -52.93 22.47
CA LYS A 17 -10.58 -51.88 22.89
C LYS A 17 -10.05 -50.50 22.45
N SER A 18 -10.56 -49.92 21.36
CA SER A 18 -11.71 -49.00 21.31
C SER A 18 -11.54 -47.70 22.11
N GLY A 19 -10.70 -46.79 21.59
CA GLY A 19 -10.63 -45.39 22.01
C GLY A 19 -11.20 -44.45 20.95
N ARG A 20 -12.49 -44.11 21.07
CA ARG A 20 -13.21 -43.16 20.22
C ARG A 20 -12.86 -41.73 20.67
N LYS A 21 -12.10 -40.97 19.87
CA LYS A 21 -12.08 -39.49 19.87
C LYS A 21 -12.13 -39.08 18.39
N GLY A 22 -13.19 -38.44 17.90
CA GLY A 22 -13.73 -37.20 18.42
C GLY A 22 -13.22 -36.10 17.51
N LYS A 23 -14.06 -35.72 16.54
CA LYS A 23 -13.82 -34.78 15.44
C LYS A 23 -13.25 -33.45 15.95
N GLY A 24 -12.29 -32.92 15.21
CA GLY A 24 -11.78 -31.56 15.38
C GLY A 24 -10.99 -31.13 14.16
N ALA A 25 -11.59 -31.24 12.96
CA ALA A 25 -11.05 -30.58 11.79
C ALA A 25 -11.10 -29.07 12.07
N THR A 26 -10.00 -28.49 12.52
CA THR A 26 -9.80 -27.05 12.55
C THR A 26 -9.85 -26.57 11.11
N ARG A 27 -11.05 -26.22 10.67
CA ARG A 27 -11.32 -25.51 9.42
C ARG A 27 -10.67 -24.14 9.61
N ARG A 28 -9.37 -24.04 9.26
CA ARG A 28 -8.71 -22.75 9.08
C ARG A 28 -9.52 -22.04 8.01
N VAL A 29 -10.34 -21.08 8.43
CA VAL A 29 -10.96 -20.12 7.53
C VAL A 29 -9.79 -19.39 6.89
N ARG A 30 -9.41 -19.81 5.68
CA ARG A 30 -8.57 -18.99 4.81
C ARG A 30 -9.37 -17.71 4.65
N ARG A 31 -8.90 -16.62 5.26
CA ARG A 31 -9.35 -15.29 4.87
C ARG A 31 -8.85 -15.13 3.44
N GLU A 32 -9.71 -15.49 2.49
CA GLU A 32 -9.45 -15.20 1.08
C GLU A 32 -9.44 -13.68 0.98
N GLY A 33 -8.24 -13.13 0.83
CA GLY A 33 -8.10 -11.72 0.50
C GLY A 33 -8.79 -11.42 -0.83
N PRO A 34 -9.08 -10.15 -1.13
CA PRO A 34 -9.76 -9.77 -2.36
C PRO A 34 -9.03 -10.39 -3.55
N THR A 35 -9.79 -11.12 -4.35
CA THR A 35 -9.29 -11.79 -5.55
C THR A 35 -8.83 -10.74 -6.56
N LYS A 36 -8.06 -11.15 -7.56
CA LYS A 36 -7.68 -10.25 -8.66
C LYS A 36 -8.91 -9.67 -9.37
N ALA A 37 -10.03 -10.41 -9.40
CA ALA A 37 -11.30 -9.94 -9.93
C ALA A 37 -11.92 -8.87 -9.03
N ASP A 38 -11.84 -9.02 -7.70
CA ASP A 38 -12.34 -8.01 -6.75
C ASP A 38 -11.53 -6.72 -6.85
N ILE A 39 -10.20 -6.83 -6.91
CA ILE A 39 -9.31 -5.66 -7.08
C ILE A 39 -9.55 -5.00 -8.44
N LYS A 40 -9.71 -5.80 -9.51
CA LYS A 40 -10.02 -5.27 -10.84
C LYS A 40 -11.40 -4.62 -10.88
N SER A 41 -12.39 -5.17 -10.20
CA SER A 41 -13.72 -4.56 -10.08
C SER A 41 -13.68 -3.24 -9.31
N TYR A 42 -12.87 -3.14 -8.24
CA TYR A 42 -12.63 -1.88 -7.54
C TYR A 42 -11.97 -0.84 -8.45
N LEU A 43 -10.94 -1.24 -9.20
CA LEU A 43 -10.25 -0.35 -10.13
C LEU A 43 -11.11 0.05 -11.33
N ASP A 44 -11.94 -0.87 -11.84
CA ASP A 44 -12.86 -0.63 -12.96
C ASP A 44 -14.04 0.26 -12.52
N LEU A 45 -14.54 0.13 -11.27
CA LEU A 45 -15.53 1.05 -10.70
C LEU A 45 -14.98 2.47 -10.55
N VAL A 46 -13.76 2.62 -10.03
CA VAL A 46 -13.06 3.93 -9.96
C VAL A 46 -12.81 4.51 -11.35
N ALA A 47 -12.52 3.66 -12.34
CA ALA A 47 -12.29 4.09 -13.72
C ALA A 47 -13.59 4.45 -14.48
N LEU A 48 -14.72 3.80 -14.16
CA LEU A 48 -16.03 4.12 -14.74
C LEU A 48 -16.60 5.43 -14.17
N GLU A 49 -16.43 5.70 -12.88
CA GLU A 49 -16.82 6.99 -12.29
C GLU A 49 -16.00 8.16 -12.82
N SER A 50 -14.74 7.91 -13.22
CA SER A 50 -13.85 8.90 -13.82
C SER A 50 -14.27 9.39 -15.22
N GLN A 51 -15.25 8.75 -15.87
CA GLN A 51 -15.76 9.18 -17.19
C GLN A 51 -16.95 10.14 -17.10
N SER A 52 -17.57 10.26 -15.94
CA SER A 52 -18.49 11.34 -15.58
C SER A 52 -17.71 12.40 -14.81
N ARG A 53 -17.93 13.69 -15.09
CA ARG A 53 -17.35 14.80 -14.32
C ARG A 53 -17.95 14.88 -12.91
N GLY A 54 -17.74 13.83 -12.11
CA GLY A 54 -18.23 13.66 -10.75
C GLY A 54 -17.04 13.52 -9.81
N VAL A 55 -17.12 14.23 -8.69
CA VAL A 55 -16.13 14.13 -7.62
C VAL A 55 -16.13 12.69 -7.10
N ILE A 56 -14.95 12.08 -7.02
CA ILE A 56 -14.73 10.73 -6.48
C ILE A 56 -14.77 10.84 -4.97
N ARG A 57 -15.71 10.14 -4.33
CA ARG A 57 -15.76 10.06 -2.87
C ARG A 57 -14.70 9.09 -2.37
N VAL A 58 -13.86 9.55 -1.45
CA VAL A 58 -12.77 8.77 -0.87
C VAL A 58 -12.99 8.70 0.63
N LEU A 59 -12.95 7.50 1.21
CA LEU A 59 -13.10 7.37 2.65
C LEU A 59 -11.95 8.10 3.38
N PRO A 60 -12.22 8.77 4.51
CA PRO A 60 -11.19 9.38 5.32
C PRO A 60 -10.06 8.39 5.64
N GLY A 61 -8.82 8.82 5.46
CA GLY A 61 -7.63 8.00 5.69
C GLY A 61 -7.23 7.05 4.54
N VAL A 62 -8.00 6.99 3.45
CA VAL A 62 -7.59 6.28 2.23
C VAL A 62 -6.49 7.08 1.53
N LYS A 63 -5.45 6.38 1.09
CA LYS A 63 -4.31 6.98 0.39
C LYS A 63 -4.54 6.99 -1.11
N ILE A 64 -4.39 8.15 -1.70
CA ILE A 64 -4.44 8.38 -3.15
C ILE A 64 -3.00 8.45 -3.66
N ARG A 65 -2.78 7.85 -4.82
CA ARG A 65 -1.49 7.80 -5.47
C ARG A 65 -1.35 8.90 -6.51
N LEU A 66 -0.26 9.63 -6.45
CA LEU A 66 0.18 10.53 -7.52
C LEU A 66 1.53 10.07 -8.05
N GLN A 67 1.61 9.95 -9.37
CA GLN A 67 2.85 9.64 -10.07
C GLN A 67 3.53 10.92 -10.52
N PHE A 68 4.83 10.98 -10.29
CA PHE A 68 5.69 12.08 -10.66
C PHE A 68 6.50 11.73 -11.91
N SER A 69 6.89 12.76 -12.64
CA SER A 69 7.94 12.68 -13.64
C SER A 69 9.31 12.72 -12.97
N ASP A 70 10.36 12.31 -13.67
CA ASP A 70 11.73 12.38 -13.16
C ASP A 70 12.15 13.82 -12.80
N LYS A 71 11.57 14.82 -13.46
CA LYS A 71 11.85 16.24 -13.18
C LYS A 71 11.21 16.69 -11.86
N GLU A 72 9.95 16.31 -11.63
CA GLU A 72 9.24 16.61 -10.38
C GLU A 72 9.87 15.83 -9.22
N ARG A 73 10.25 14.57 -9.45
CA ARG A 73 10.99 13.76 -8.50
C ARG A 73 12.26 14.45 -8.02
N ARG A 74 13.09 14.93 -8.96
CA ARG A 74 14.31 15.68 -8.62
C ARG A 74 13.99 16.96 -7.87
N LEU A 75 12.96 17.69 -8.28
CA LEU A 75 12.53 18.90 -7.59
C LEU A 75 12.19 18.64 -6.11
N ILE A 76 11.44 17.57 -5.85
CA ILE A 76 11.03 17.16 -4.51
C ILE A 76 12.24 16.68 -3.67
N LEU A 77 13.19 15.97 -4.30
CA LEU A 77 14.37 15.41 -3.62
C LEU A 77 15.54 16.39 -3.44
N ASP A 78 15.70 17.35 -4.34
CA ASP A 78 16.86 18.26 -4.34
C ASP A 78 16.55 19.52 -3.51
N ASP A 79 15.36 20.10 -3.69
CA ASP A 79 15.05 21.42 -3.10
C ASP A 79 14.11 21.33 -1.89
N TRP A 80 13.29 20.27 -1.76
CA TRP A 80 12.09 20.34 -0.91
C TRP A 80 11.88 19.21 0.10
N THR A 81 12.83 18.28 0.20
CA THR A 81 12.65 17.05 1.01
C THR A 81 12.47 17.31 2.49
N ILE A 82 13.06 18.39 3.00
CA ILE A 82 12.96 18.81 4.41
C ILE A 82 11.69 19.66 4.62
N SER A 83 11.36 20.52 3.67
CA SER A 83 10.22 21.45 3.78
C SER A 83 8.87 20.77 3.58
N MET A 84 8.81 19.64 2.87
CA MET A 84 7.55 18.96 2.50
C MET A 84 7.00 17.99 3.54
N GLY A 85 7.66 17.85 4.70
CA GLY A 85 7.23 16.89 5.73
C GLY A 85 7.29 15.43 5.29
N LEU A 86 7.97 15.12 4.18
CA LEU A 86 8.15 13.75 3.71
C LEU A 86 8.98 12.98 4.73
N ASN A 87 8.45 11.84 5.17
CA ASN A 87 9.21 10.97 6.05
C ASN A 87 10.35 10.27 5.29
N GLU A 88 11.36 9.82 6.03
CA GLU A 88 12.53 9.16 5.44
C GLU A 88 12.17 7.97 4.52
N LYS A 89 11.07 7.27 4.83
CA LYS A 89 10.59 6.15 4.00
C LYS A 89 10.04 6.63 2.67
N GLN A 90 9.26 7.71 2.65
CA GLN A 90 8.71 8.31 1.43
C GLN A 90 9.83 8.86 0.56
N THR A 91 10.80 9.56 1.14
CA THR A 91 11.99 10.05 0.42
C THR A 91 12.76 8.91 -0.24
N LYS A 92 13.05 7.85 0.53
CA LYS A 92 13.76 6.67 0.01
C LYS A 92 12.96 5.93 -1.06
N ALA A 93 11.64 5.84 -0.91
CA ALA A 93 10.76 5.23 -1.90
C ALA A 93 10.77 6.03 -3.21
N LEU A 94 10.72 7.36 -3.11
CA LEU A 94 10.72 8.26 -4.25
C LEU A 94 12.05 8.23 -5.01
N ASP A 95 13.18 8.23 -4.30
CA ASP A 95 14.53 8.20 -4.88
C ASP A 95 14.81 6.92 -5.69
N LYS A 96 14.46 5.76 -5.13
CA LYS A 96 14.76 4.45 -5.72
C LYS A 96 13.76 3.97 -6.76
N ALA A 97 12.60 4.62 -6.87
CA ALA A 97 11.56 4.17 -7.76
C ALA A 97 11.88 4.46 -9.24
N LYS A 98 11.70 3.44 -10.09
CA LYS A 98 11.70 3.59 -11.55
C LYS A 98 10.50 4.41 -12.05
N ARG A 99 9.43 4.45 -11.26
CA ARG A 99 8.25 5.28 -11.45
C ARG A 99 7.96 5.98 -10.13
N PRO A 100 8.44 7.22 -9.94
CA PRO A 100 8.32 7.90 -8.66
C PRO A 100 6.85 8.16 -8.36
N GLU A 101 6.37 7.63 -7.24
CA GLU A 101 4.99 7.80 -6.79
C GLU A 101 4.95 8.00 -5.28
N LEU A 102 3.99 8.80 -4.82
CA LEU A 102 3.67 8.96 -3.41
C LEU A 102 2.21 8.57 -3.18
N SER A 103 1.98 7.87 -2.06
CA SER A 103 0.65 7.50 -1.58
C SER A 103 0.37 8.28 -0.30
N MET A 104 -0.54 9.23 -0.37
CA MET A 104 -0.86 10.17 0.72
C MET A 104 -2.39 10.30 0.84
N THR A 105 -2.89 10.62 2.03
CA THR A 105 -4.33 10.89 2.22
C THR A 105 -4.70 12.23 1.60
N LEU A 106 -6.00 12.57 1.49
CA LEU A 106 -6.42 13.87 0.96
C LEU A 106 -5.87 15.03 1.80
N VAL A 107 -5.98 14.95 3.12
CA VAL A 107 -5.39 15.93 4.05
C VAL A 107 -3.88 16.06 3.84
N ASP A 108 -3.17 14.93 3.73
CA ASP A 108 -1.73 14.96 3.47
C ASP A 108 -1.41 15.63 2.11
N TRP A 109 -2.27 15.48 1.09
CA TRP A 109 -2.11 16.12 -0.21
C TRP A 109 -2.40 17.62 -0.16
N GLU A 110 -3.37 18.07 0.62
CA GLU A 110 -3.65 19.49 0.89
C GLU A 110 -2.45 20.16 1.57
N ASP A 111 -1.91 19.52 2.62
CA ASP A 111 -0.69 19.97 3.29
C ASP A 111 0.48 20.03 2.30
N PHE A 112 0.67 18.96 1.50
CA PHE A 112 1.71 18.88 0.49
C PHE A 112 1.59 20.00 -0.55
N GLN A 113 0.38 20.31 -1.00
CA GLN A 113 0.10 21.42 -1.92
C GLN A 113 0.49 22.76 -1.29
N GLY A 114 0.12 22.99 -0.02
CA GLY A 114 0.50 24.19 0.71
C GLY A 114 2.01 24.41 0.75
N TYR A 115 2.79 23.34 0.97
CA TYR A 115 4.25 23.41 0.91
C TYR A 115 4.78 23.72 -0.49
N VAL A 116 4.23 23.09 -1.54
CA VAL A 116 4.63 23.36 -2.93
C VAL A 116 4.35 24.81 -3.31
N ALA A 117 3.16 25.32 -2.95
CA ALA A 117 2.76 26.70 -3.21
C ALA A 117 3.66 27.70 -2.46
N SER A 118 3.96 27.44 -1.18
CA SER A 118 4.91 28.25 -0.41
C SER A 118 6.31 28.25 -1.05
N ALA A 119 6.80 27.08 -1.48
CA ALA A 119 8.09 26.97 -2.15
C ALA A 119 8.11 27.73 -3.48
N SER A 120 7.01 27.75 -4.23
CA SER A 120 6.86 28.57 -5.44
C SER A 120 6.95 30.07 -5.13
N ASN A 121 6.24 30.53 -4.10
CA ASN A 121 6.22 31.93 -3.67
C ASN A 121 7.58 32.44 -3.20
N HIS A 122 8.42 31.56 -2.65
CA HIS A 122 9.79 31.90 -2.23
C HIS A 122 10.83 31.71 -3.35
N ALA A 123 10.45 31.08 -4.46
CA ALA A 123 11.32 31.00 -5.63
C ALA A 123 11.41 32.38 -6.30
N ARG A 124 12.54 32.63 -6.98
CA ARG A 124 12.70 33.86 -7.77
C ARG A 124 11.64 33.91 -8.87
N ASP A 125 11.00 35.07 -9.04
CA ASP A 125 10.00 35.28 -10.08
C ASP A 125 10.52 34.94 -11.48
N GLY A 126 9.69 34.23 -12.26
CA GLY A 126 9.99 33.74 -13.59
C GLY A 126 11.01 32.61 -13.64
N SER A 127 11.48 32.11 -12.48
CA SER A 127 12.47 31.03 -12.45
C SER A 127 11.88 29.70 -12.94
N LYS A 128 12.78 28.82 -13.37
CA LYS A 128 12.42 27.44 -13.72
C LYS A 128 11.88 26.67 -12.51
N LEU A 129 12.27 27.05 -11.30
CA LEU A 129 11.80 26.46 -10.05
C LEU A 129 10.33 26.82 -9.81
N GLN A 130 9.99 28.11 -9.85
CA GLN A 130 8.63 28.61 -9.71
C GLN A 130 7.67 27.93 -10.68
N ARG A 131 7.99 27.95 -12.00
CA ARG A 131 7.12 27.32 -13.01
C ARG A 131 6.90 25.81 -12.81
N ARG A 132 7.89 25.10 -12.26
CA ARG A 132 7.76 23.67 -11.98
C ARG A 132 6.97 23.43 -10.69
N ALA A 133 7.11 24.32 -9.71
CA ALA A 133 6.32 24.31 -8.50
C ALA A 133 4.85 24.58 -8.81
N ASP A 134 4.56 25.60 -9.61
CA ASP A 134 3.21 25.94 -10.06
C ASP A 134 2.59 24.75 -10.80
N ALA A 135 3.29 24.19 -11.79
CA ALA A 135 2.79 23.03 -12.53
C ALA A 135 2.54 21.80 -11.63
N LEU A 136 3.37 21.61 -10.60
CA LEU A 136 3.15 20.53 -9.64
C LEU A 136 1.95 20.82 -8.74
N SER A 137 1.81 22.06 -8.27
CA SER A 137 0.69 22.53 -7.46
C SER A 137 -0.63 22.37 -8.19
N ASP A 138 -0.68 22.74 -9.47
CA ASP A 138 -1.86 22.58 -10.33
C ASP A 138 -2.25 21.10 -10.44
N ARG A 139 -1.28 20.20 -10.63
CA ARG A 139 -1.55 18.75 -10.70
C ARG A 139 -2.07 18.18 -9.38
N ILE A 140 -1.64 18.72 -8.24
CA ILE A 140 -2.17 18.32 -6.93
C ILE A 140 -3.58 18.90 -6.76
N GLN A 141 -3.82 20.15 -7.16
CA GLN A 141 -5.16 20.75 -7.16
C GLN A 141 -6.13 19.91 -7.99
N GLU A 142 -5.74 19.51 -9.21
CA GLU A 142 -6.56 18.65 -10.06
C GLU A 142 -6.86 17.29 -9.40
N LEU A 143 -5.96 16.78 -8.57
CA LEU A 143 -6.19 15.55 -7.80
C LEU A 143 -7.18 15.80 -6.66
N LEU A 144 -7.05 16.91 -5.93
CA LEU A 144 -7.95 17.29 -4.84
C LEU A 144 -9.35 17.66 -5.36
N ASP A 145 -9.46 18.41 -6.45
CA ASP A 145 -10.74 18.75 -7.09
C ASP A 145 -11.50 17.49 -7.56
N ARG A 146 -10.75 16.43 -7.89
CA ARG A 146 -11.33 15.16 -8.32
C ARG A 146 -11.77 14.29 -7.14
N HIS A 147 -11.27 14.51 -5.93
CA HIS A 147 -11.48 13.60 -4.81
C HIS A 147 -11.97 14.36 -3.57
N THR A 148 -13.13 13.97 -3.04
CA THR A 148 -13.67 14.53 -1.79
C THR A 148 -13.83 13.42 -0.75
N ASP A 149 -13.69 13.75 0.53
CA ASP A 149 -14.05 12.87 1.64
C ASP A 149 -15.42 13.18 2.27
N GLU A 150 -16.17 14.12 1.69
CA GLU A 150 -17.56 14.49 2.04
C GLU A 150 -18.64 13.64 1.33
#